data_AF-A0A9E3EDZ6-F1
#
_entry.id   AF-A0A9E3EDZ6-F1
#
_cell.length_a   1.000
_cell.length_b   1.000
_cell.length_c   1.000
_cell.angle_alpha   90.00
_cell.angle_beta   90.00
_cell.angle_gamma   90.00
#
_symmetry.space_group_name_H-M   'P 1'
#
loop_
_entity.id
_entity.type
_entity.pdbx_description
1 polymer ?
#
loop_
_entity_poly.entity_id
_entity_poly.type
_entity_poly.pdbx_seq_one_letter_code
_entity_poly.pdbx_strand_id
1 'polypeptide(L)'
;VLSLWRTHKPAVLLVTHDVDEAIALSDRVLVLDQGRIAAEEIIASERPRVSGPEWQSIRRRLLSHLGVQTPLAAAQPVAPAPESRGVLTFPTGETVQA
;
A
#
# COMPACT_ATOMS: atom_id res chain seq x y z
N VAL A 1 4.72 -30.41 8.85
CA VAL A 1 3.71 -29.33 8.83
C VAL A 1 3.45 -28.80 7.41
N LEU A 2 4.46 -28.29 6.69
CA LEU A 2 4.33 -27.83 5.29
C LEU A 2 3.89 -28.93 4.29
N SER A 3 4.19 -30.20 4.55
CA SER A 3 3.70 -31.33 3.73
C SER A 3 2.18 -31.48 3.82
N LEU A 4 1.61 -31.36 5.01
CA LEU A 4 0.18 -31.57 5.27
C LEU A 4 -0.69 -30.49 4.61
N TRP A 5 -0.22 -29.24 4.63
CA TRP A 5 -0.81 -28.12 3.90
C TRP A 5 -0.78 -28.31 2.38
N ARG A 6 0.36 -28.75 1.83
CA ARG A 6 0.49 -29.01 0.39
C ARG A 6 -0.44 -30.13 -0.09
N THR A 7 -0.65 -31.14 0.75
CA THR A 7 -1.53 -32.27 0.45
C THR A 7 -3.01 -31.90 0.57
N HIS A 8 -3.42 -31.22 1.64
CA HIS A 8 -4.84 -31.04 1.96
C HIS A 8 -5.43 -29.73 1.46
N LYS A 9 -4.60 -28.76 1.06
CA LYS A 9 -5.01 -27.43 0.60
C LYS A 9 -6.19 -26.88 1.43
N PRO A 10 -6.01 -26.78 2.77
CA PRO A 10 -7.12 -26.43 3.66
C PRO A 10 -7.70 -25.06 3.28
N ALA A 11 -9.01 -24.91 3.46
CA ALA A 11 -9.64 -23.60 3.38
C ALA A 11 -9.24 -22.77 4.61
N VAL A 12 -8.82 -21.52 4.37
CA VAL A 12 -8.32 -20.63 5.42
C VAL A 12 -9.14 -19.35 5.39
N LEU A 13 -9.71 -18.98 6.54
CA LEU A 13 -10.31 -17.68 6.75
C LEU A 13 -9.37 -16.85 7.64
N LEU A 14 -8.86 -15.75 7.11
CA LEU A 14 -8.06 -14.78 7.84
C LEU A 14 -8.89 -13.52 8.07
N VAL A 15 -8.79 -12.96 9.28
CA VAL A 15 -9.33 -11.64 9.60
C VAL A 15 -8.15 -10.76 9.97
N THR A 16 -7.95 -9.69 9.21
CA THR A 16 -6.90 -8.71 9.45
C THR A 16 -7.44 -7.31 9.25
N HIS A 17 -6.77 -6.34 9.89
CA HIS A 17 -7.00 -4.92 9.68
C HIS A 17 -6.05 -4.34 8.63
N ASP A 18 -5.05 -5.09 8.20
CA ASP A 18 -4.06 -4.68 7.21
C ASP A 18 -4.49 -5.13 5.80
N VAL A 19 -4.73 -4.15 4.92
CA VAL A 19 -5.08 -4.39 3.52
C VAL A 19 -3.93 -5.06 2.76
N ASP A 20 -2.69 -4.68 3.04
CA ASP A 20 -1.53 -5.23 2.37
C ASP A 20 -1.33 -6.72 2.75
N GLU A 21 -1.59 -7.10 4.00
CA GLU A 21 -1.61 -8.50 4.43
C GLU A 21 -2.73 -9.30 3.74
N ALA A 22 -3.94 -8.73 3.65
CA ALA A 22 -5.06 -9.37 2.98
C ALA A 22 -4.78 -9.67 1.50
N ILE A 23 -4.14 -8.72 0.78
CA ILE A 23 -3.79 -8.90 -0.63
C ILE A 23 -2.67 -9.93 -0.82
N ALA A 24 -1.67 -9.92 0.06
CA ALA A 24 -0.54 -10.86 0.00
C ALA A 24 -0.98 -12.32 0.15
N LEU A 25 -1.91 -12.58 1.07
CA LEU A 25 -2.19 -13.93 1.55
C LEU A 25 -3.43 -14.56 0.92
N SER A 26 -4.46 -13.77 0.62
CA SER A 26 -5.80 -14.30 0.36
C SER A 26 -6.15 -14.35 -1.12
N ASP A 27 -6.74 -15.46 -1.59
CA ASP A 27 -7.24 -15.54 -2.98
C ASP A 27 -8.51 -14.70 -3.20
N ARG A 28 -9.22 -14.37 -2.11
CA ARG A 28 -10.40 -13.50 -2.07
C ARG A 28 -10.36 -12.62 -0.83
N VAL A 29 -10.76 -11.36 -0.96
CA VAL A 29 -10.87 -10.40 0.16
C VAL A 29 -12.31 -9.94 0.27
N LEU A 30 -12.88 -10.03 1.47
CA LEU A 30 -14.21 -9.55 1.79
C LEU A 30 -14.09 -8.36 2.73
N VAL A 31 -14.74 -7.25 2.38
CA VAL A 31 -14.83 -6.08 3.26
C VAL A 31 -16.13 -6.16 4.03
N LEU A 32 -16.04 -6.14 5.36
CA LEU A 32 -17.20 -6.06 6.24
C LEU A 32 -17.45 -4.61 6.67
N ASP A 33 -18.69 -4.15 6.53
CA ASP A 33 -19.15 -2.88 7.08
C ASP A 33 -20.55 -3.07 7.70
N GLN A 34 -20.76 -2.54 8.90
CA GLN A 34 -22.00 -2.64 9.68
C GLN A 34 -22.61 -4.06 9.71
N GLY A 35 -21.77 -5.10 9.84
CA GLY A 35 -22.21 -6.50 9.89
C GLY A 35 -22.67 -7.08 8.54
N ARG A 36 -22.38 -6.41 7.42
CA ARG A 36 -22.67 -6.88 6.05
C ARG A 36 -21.39 -6.93 5.23
N ILE A 37 -21.38 -7.76 4.21
CA ILE A 37 -20.31 -7.76 3.20
C ILE A 37 -20.55 -6.55 2.30
N ALA A 38 -19.69 -5.55 2.40
CA ALA A 38 -19.75 -4.32 1.61
C ALA A 38 -19.07 -4.47 0.24
N ALA A 39 -18.03 -5.32 0.16
CA ALA A 39 -17.31 -5.57 -1.07
C ALA A 39 -16.66 -6.95 -1.08
N GLU A 40 -16.42 -7.45 -2.29
CA GLU A 40 -15.66 -8.65 -2.57
C GLU A 40 -14.63 -8.36 -3.67
N GLU A 41 -13.38 -8.73 -3.43
CA GLU A 41 -12.30 -8.66 -4.41
C GLU A 41 -11.69 -10.03 -4.62
N ILE A 42 -11.64 -10.47 -5.87
CA ILE A 42 -10.97 -11.71 -6.29
C ILE A 42 -9.56 -11.36 -6.72
N ILE A 43 -8.56 -11.98 -6.09
CA ILE A 43 -7.16 -11.72 -6.40
C ILE A 43 -6.66 -12.81 -7.35
N ALA A 44 -6.72 -12.49 -8.64
CA ALA A 44 -6.36 -13.43 -9.71
C ALA A 44 -4.84 -13.64 -9.87
N SER A 45 -4.01 -12.74 -9.33
CA SER A 45 -2.55 -12.80 -9.47
C SER A 45 -1.96 -14.04 -8.79
N GLU A 46 -0.97 -14.68 -9.43
CA GLU A 46 -0.25 -15.81 -8.83
C GLU A 46 0.67 -15.37 -7.68
N ARG A 47 0.90 -16.27 -6.72
CA ARG A 47 1.84 -16.06 -5.61
C ARG A 47 3.29 -16.29 -6.10
N PRO A 48 4.30 -15.54 -5.60
CA PRO A 48 4.24 -14.52 -4.56
C PRO A 48 3.74 -13.18 -5.08
N ARG A 49 2.72 -12.62 -4.42
CA ARG A 49 2.13 -11.32 -4.76
C ARG A 49 2.95 -10.24 -4.08
N VAL A 50 3.97 -9.78 -4.77
CA VAL A 50 4.85 -8.71 -4.29
C VAL A 50 4.79 -7.57 -5.28
N SER A 51 4.29 -6.42 -4.80
CA SER A 51 4.36 -5.07 -5.37
C SER A 51 4.30 -4.94 -6.91
N GLY A 52 3.21 -4.34 -7.41
CA GLY A 52 3.07 -3.99 -8.83
C GLY A 52 1.87 -3.07 -9.10
N PRO A 53 1.64 -2.65 -10.35
CA PRO A 53 0.51 -1.78 -10.70
C PRO A 53 -0.85 -2.40 -10.34
N GLU A 54 -1.00 -3.71 -10.51
CA GLU A 54 -2.20 -4.46 -10.14
C GLU A 54 -2.44 -4.44 -8.63
N TRP A 55 -1.39 -4.71 -7.83
CA TRP A 55 -1.44 -4.60 -6.37
C TRP A 55 -1.98 -3.26 -5.92
N GLN A 56 -1.42 -2.18 -6.47
CA GLN A 56 -1.83 -0.83 -6.12
C GLN A 56 -3.29 -0.55 -6.53
N SER A 57 -3.74 -1.14 -7.64
CA SER A 57 -5.15 -1.04 -8.04
C SER A 57 -6.09 -1.73 -7.05
N ILE A 58 -5.77 -2.95 -6.62
CA ILE A 58 -6.56 -3.72 -5.65
C ILE A 58 -6.59 -2.99 -4.31
N ARG A 59 -5.42 -2.54 -3.83
CA ARG A 59 -5.27 -1.78 -2.58
C ARG A 59 -6.15 -0.54 -2.57
N ARG A 60 -6.15 0.25 -3.65
CA ARG A 60 -7.00 1.44 -3.77
C ARG A 60 -8.49 1.09 -3.71
N ARG A 61 -8.92 0.03 -4.41
CA ARG A 61 -10.32 -0.42 -4.36
C ARG A 61 -10.72 -0.82 -2.94
N LEU A 62 -9.93 -1.66 -2.28
CA LEU A 62 -10.19 -2.10 -0.91
C LEU A 62 -10.23 -0.93 0.09
N LEU A 63 -9.27 0.00 0.02
CA LEU A 63 -9.25 1.18 0.89
C LEU A 63 -10.46 2.09 0.68
N SER A 64 -10.95 2.21 -0.57
CA SER A 64 -12.15 3.01 -0.86
C SER A 64 -13.41 2.47 -0.17
N HIS A 65 -13.52 1.15 0.00
CA HIS A 65 -14.62 0.51 0.73
C HIS A 65 -14.56 0.73 2.25
N LEU A 66 -13.36 1.02 2.78
CA LEU A 66 -13.15 1.32 4.20
C LEU A 66 -13.35 2.81 4.52
N GLY A 67 -13.86 3.60 3.58
CA GLY A 67 -14.04 5.05 3.73
C GLY A 67 -12.73 5.83 3.72
N VAL A 68 -11.60 5.17 3.44
CA VAL A 68 -10.32 5.82 3.19
C VAL A 68 -10.37 6.35 1.76
N GLN A 69 -10.94 7.54 1.62
CA GLN A 69 -10.65 8.40 0.49
C GLN A 69 -9.14 8.60 0.55
N THR A 70 -8.36 7.90 -0.29
CA THR A 70 -7.00 8.38 -0.55
C THR A 70 -7.25 9.73 -1.19
N PRO A 71 -7.01 10.88 -0.53
CA PRO A 71 -7.05 12.13 -1.25
C PRO A 71 -6.12 11.88 -2.43
N LEU A 72 -6.53 12.23 -3.64
CA LEU A 72 -5.56 12.51 -4.68
C LEU A 72 -4.56 13.40 -3.95
N ALA A 73 -3.39 12.86 -3.57
CA ALA A 73 -2.26 13.70 -3.25
C ALA A 73 -2.25 14.55 -4.49
N ALA A 74 -2.70 15.80 -4.34
CA ALA A 74 -2.70 16.75 -5.41
C ALA A 74 -1.32 16.52 -6.02
N ALA A 75 -1.25 16.40 -7.34
CA ALA A 75 0.01 16.64 -7.99
C ALA A 75 0.39 18.06 -7.58
N GLN A 76 0.96 18.20 -6.38
CA GLN A 76 1.89 19.22 -6.04
C GLN A 76 2.88 18.99 -7.17
N PRO A 77 3.00 19.95 -8.09
CA PRO A 77 4.18 19.94 -8.92
C PRO A 77 5.30 19.76 -7.90
N VAL A 78 6.07 18.68 -8.03
CA VAL A 78 7.46 18.75 -7.58
C VAL A 78 7.98 19.93 -8.38
N ALA A 79 7.86 21.13 -7.80
CA ALA A 79 8.67 22.24 -8.19
C ALA A 79 10.08 21.67 -8.09
N PRO A 80 10.91 21.79 -9.14
CA PRO A 80 12.30 21.41 -9.00
C PRO A 80 12.79 22.08 -7.73
N ALA A 81 13.30 21.27 -6.80
CA ALA A 81 13.88 21.77 -5.57
C ALA A 81 14.79 22.94 -5.99
N PRO A 82 14.71 24.12 -5.33
CA PRO A 82 15.72 25.12 -5.59
C PRO A 82 17.04 24.42 -5.29
N GLU A 83 17.91 24.34 -6.30
CA GLU A 83 19.29 23.95 -6.10
C GLU A 83 19.84 24.98 -5.12
N SER A 84 19.74 24.66 -3.84
CA SER A 84 20.34 25.41 -2.77
C SER A 84 21.82 25.21 -2.95
N ARG A 85 22.44 26.10 -3.74
CA ARG A 85 23.85 26.43 -3.58
C ARG A 85 24.02 26.77 -2.12
N GLY A 86 24.56 25.80 -1.39
CA GLY A 86 24.71 25.87 0.06
C GLY A 86 25.63 27.02 0.35
N VAL A 87 25.05 28.13 0.78
CA VAL A 87 25.80 29.24 1.34
C VAL A 87 25.94 28.95 2.83
N LEU A 88 27.15 28.57 3.24
CA LEU A 88 27.49 28.42 4.65
C LEU A 88 27.95 29.79 5.15
N THR A 89 27.19 30.35 6.09
CA THR A 89 27.57 31.60 6.78
C THR A 89 28.21 31.24 8.11
N PHE A 90 29.48 31.62 8.28
CA PHE A 90 30.19 31.40 9.53
C PHE A 90 29.82 32.49 10.55
N PRO A 91 29.87 32.21 11.87
CA PRO A 91 29.55 33.19 12.92
C PRO A 91 30.46 34.44 12.92
N THR A 92 31.54 34.44 12.13
CA THR A 92 32.40 35.58 11.83
C THR A 92 31.87 36.51 10.72
N GLY A 93 30.74 36.19 10.09
CA GLY A 93 30.11 37.00 9.03
C GLY A 93 30.61 36.70 7.61
N GLU A 94 31.50 35.72 7.44
CA GLU A 94 32.00 35.30 6.13
C GLU A 94 31.06 34.27 5.49
N THR A 95 30.88 34.38 4.17
CA THR A 95 29.86 33.63 3.41
C THR A 95 30.54 32.86 2.27
N VAL A 96 30.47 31.53 2.27
CA VAL A 96 31.13 30.68 1.25
C VAL A 96 30.11 29.84 0.51
N GLN A 97 30.19 29.83 -0.82
CA GLN A 97 29.29 29.08 -1.70
C GLN A 97 29.92 27.72 -2.04
N ALA A 98 29.21 26.63 -1.73
CA ALA A 98 29.55 25.27 -2.16
C ALA A 98 28.98 24.93 -3.53
#